data_AF-A0A7C1LY56-F1
#
_entry.id   AF-A0A7C1LY56-F1
#
_cell.length_a   1.000
_cell.length_b   1.000
_cell.length_c   1.000
_cell.angle_alpha   90.00
_cell.angle_beta   90.00
_cell.angle_gamma   90.00
#
_symmetry.space_group_name_H-M   'P 1'
#
loop_
_entity.id
_entity.type
_entity.pdbx_description
1 polymer ?
#
loop_
_entity_poly.entity_id
_entity_poly.type
_entity_poly.pdbx_seq_one_letter_code
_entity_poly.pdbx_strand_id
1 'polypeptide(L)' 'MSKLIATRAIRGAHKLVSRAEKELNQALEEKGPQTKVEFPNTGYFLPISHGILGMKIESLQGLRD' A
#
# COMPACT_ATOMS: atom_id res chain seq x y z
N MET A 1 4.04 -25.54 -12.01
CA MET A 1 4.44 -24.11 -11.99
C MET A 1 5.94 -24.00 -12.25
N SER A 2 6.39 -23.16 -13.18
CA SER A 2 7.83 -23.04 -13.51
C SER A 2 8.59 -22.35 -12.37
N LYS A 3 9.64 -23.01 -11.84
CA LYS A 3 10.53 -22.46 -10.79
C LYS A 3 11.10 -21.09 -11.19
N LEU A 4 11.50 -20.93 -12.45
CA LEU A 4 12.04 -19.68 -12.98
C LEU A 4 11.02 -18.53 -12.90
N ILE A 5 9.76 -18.80 -13.23
CA ILE A 5 8.70 -17.79 -13.19
C ILE A 5 8.38 -17.39 -11.75
N ALA A 6 8.25 -18.38 -10.86
CA ALA A 6 8.00 -18.12 -9.44
C ALA A 6 9.12 -17.27 -8.81
N THR A 7 10.38 -17.59 -9.08
CA THR A 7 11.53 -16.80 -8.58
C THR A 7 11.51 -15.35 -9.07
N ARG A 8 11.13 -15.12 -10.33
CA ARG A 8 11.03 -13.76 -10.88
C ARG A 8 9.86 -12.98 -10.26
N ALA A 9 8.71 -13.62 -10.07
CA ALA A 9 7.55 -12.99 -9.45
C ALA A 9 7.85 -12.58 -8.00
N ILE A 10 8.46 -13.46 -7.21
CA ILE A 10 8.85 -13.17 -5.82
C ILE A 10 9.82 -11.98 -5.76
N ARG A 11 10.85 -11.97 -6.62
CA ARG A 11 11.80 -10.83 -6.69
C ARG A 11 11.10 -9.52 -7.05
N GLY A 12 10.16 -9.56 -7.99
CA GLY A 12 9.34 -8.41 -8.36
C GLY A 12 8.49 -7.90 -7.21
N ALA A 13 7.84 -8.81 -6.46
CA ALA A 13 7.03 -8.48 -5.30
C ALA A 13 7.85 -7.74 -4.23
N HIS A 14 9.03 -8.25 -3.85
CA HIS A 14 9.92 -7.55 -2.91
C HIS A 14 10.31 -6.15 -3.39
N LYS A 15 10.56 -5.97 -4.70
CA LYS A 15 10.90 -4.66 -5.27
C LYS A 15 9.71 -3.68 -5.17
N LEU A 16 8.49 -4.15 -5.41
CA LEU A 16 7.28 -3.32 -5.31
C LEU A 16 7.00 -2.90 -3.86
N VAL A 17 7.12 -3.83 -2.91
CA VAL A 17 6.94 -3.53 -1.48
C VAL A 17 7.97 -2.51 -1.01
N SER A 18 9.25 -2.71 -1.32
CA SER A 18 10.31 -1.76 -0.95
C SER A 18 10.10 -0.36 -1.54
N ARG A 19 9.56 -0.28 -2.77
CA ARG A 19 9.18 1.00 -3.38
C ARG A 19 8.04 1.67 -2.61
N ALA A 20 6.99 0.91 -2.27
CA ALA A 20 5.84 1.42 -1.54
C ALA A 20 6.23 1.92 -0.14
N GLU A 21 7.08 1.20 0.58
CA GLU A 21 7.62 1.62 1.89
C GLU A 21 8.38 2.95 1.79
N LYS A 22 9.21 3.11 0.75
CA LYS A 22 9.95 4.35 0.53
C LYS A 22 9.02 5.53 0.25
N GLU A 23 8.04 5.36 -0.64
CA GLU A 23 7.07 6.39 -0.98
C GLU A 23 6.18 6.76 0.23
N LEU A 24 5.79 5.78 1.04
CA LEU A 24 5.03 6.01 2.28
C LEU A 24 5.83 6.80 3.31
N ASN A 25 7.09 6.43 3.56
CA ASN A 25 7.95 7.13 4.51
C ASN A 25 8.16 8.59 4.08
N GLN A 26 8.41 8.84 2.79
CA GLN A 26 8.51 10.19 2.27
C GLN A 26 7.22 10.98 2.48
N ALA A 27 6.05 10.39 2.19
CA ALA A 27 4.77 11.04 2.40
C ALA A 27 4.49 11.37 3.88
N LEU A 28 4.91 10.48 4.80
CA LEU A 28 4.81 10.70 6.24
C LEU A 28 5.70 11.85 6.72
N GLU A 29 6.92 11.97 6.18
CA GLU A 29 7.83 13.08 6.48
C GLU A 29 7.30 14.41 5.96
N GLU A 30 6.75 14.44 4.74
CA GLU A 30 6.30 15.68 4.09
C GLU A 30 4.96 16.20 4.61
N LYS A 31 4.00 15.29 4.86
CA LYS A 31 2.60 15.66 5.14
C LYS A 31 2.18 15.36 6.58
N GLY A 32 2.95 14.53 7.28
CA GLY A 32 2.62 14.09 8.63
C GLY A 32 1.56 12.97 8.68
N PRO A 33 1.50 12.23 9.80
CA PRO A 33 0.74 11.00 9.93
C PRO A 33 -0.79 11.14 9.82
N GLN A 34 -1.32 12.30 10.21
CA GLN A 34 -2.77 12.55 10.27
C GLN A 34 -3.37 12.97 8.92
N THR A 35 -2.56 13.01 7.86
CA THR A 35 -3.05 13.33 6.52
C THR A 35 -4.05 12.30 6.04
N LYS A 36 -5.24 12.78 5.64
CA LYS A 36 -6.32 11.94 5.12
C LYS A 36 -5.94 11.32 3.78
N VAL A 37 -6.24 10.04 3.61
CA VAL A 37 -6.03 9.26 2.38
C VAL A 37 -7.39 8.84 1.85
N GLU A 38 -7.78 9.37 0.69
CA GLU A 38 -9.03 9.02 0.04
C GLU A 38 -8.92 9.11 -1.48
N PHE A 39 -9.67 8.25 -2.17
CA PHE A 39 -9.96 8.46 -3.59
C PHE A 39 -11.24 9.29 -3.73
N PRO A 40 -11.35 10.12 -4.78
CA PRO A 40 -12.59 10.83 -5.04
C PRO A 40 -13.72 9.85 -5.35
N ASN A 41 -14.94 10.16 -4.88
CA ASN A 41 -16.18 9.45 -5.22
C ASN A 41 -16.19 7.95 -4.86
N THR A 42 -15.59 7.54 -3.72
CA THR A 42 -15.69 6.17 -3.22
C THR A 42 -15.97 6.11 -1.72
N GLY A 43 -16.78 5.14 -1.31
CA GLY A 43 -16.97 4.74 0.09
C GLY A 43 -16.13 3.54 0.51
N TYR A 44 -15.23 3.05 -0.37
CA TYR A 44 -14.49 1.79 -0.19
C TYR A 44 -13.03 1.98 0.24
N PHE A 45 -12.67 3.13 0.83
CA PHE A 45 -11.30 3.43 1.27
C PHE A 45 -10.29 3.18 0.15
N LEU A 46 -9.30 2.31 0.41
CA LEU A 46 -8.47 1.67 -0.60
C LEU A 46 -9.12 0.35 -1.05
N PRO A 47 -9.72 0.28 -2.26
CA PRO A 47 -10.60 -0.83 -2.64
C PRO A 47 -9.95 -2.21 -2.60
N ILE A 48 -8.67 -2.32 -2.96
CA ILE A 48 -7.95 -3.60 -2.95
C ILE A 48 -7.69 -4.07 -1.51
N SER A 49 -7.17 -3.19 -0.67
CA SER A 49 -6.91 -3.48 0.74
C SER A 49 -8.20 -3.78 1.50
N HIS A 50 -9.25 -3.00 1.24
CA HIS A 50 -10.56 -3.21 1.84
C HIS A 50 -11.23 -4.50 1.34
N GLY A 51 -11.14 -4.80 0.04
CA GLY A 51 -11.75 -5.99 -0.54
C GLY A 51 -11.07 -7.30 -0.13
N ILE A 52 -9.75 -7.31 0.07
CA ILE A 52 -9.00 -8.52 0.44
C ILE A 52 -8.94 -8.71 1.95
N LEU A 53 -8.72 -7.62 2.70
CA LEU A 53 -8.39 -7.67 4.14
C LEU A 53 -9.42 -6.99 5.04
N GLY A 54 -10.44 -6.32 4.47
CA GLY A 54 -11.42 -5.55 5.25
C GLY A 54 -10.87 -4.26 5.86
N MET A 55 -9.63 -3.89 5.56
CA MET A 55 -8.95 -2.73 6.15
C MET A 55 -9.61 -1.42 5.70
N LYS A 56 -9.96 -0.58 6.67
CA LYS A 56 -10.55 0.75 6.44
C LYS A 56 -9.48 1.82 6.66
N ILE A 57 -8.71 2.07 5.61
CA ILE A 57 -7.56 2.98 5.67
C ILE A 57 -8.04 4.40 5.36
N GLU A 58 -7.91 5.31 6.32
CA GLU A 58 -8.38 6.70 6.22
C GLU A 58 -7.26 7.74 6.31
N SER A 59 -6.08 7.36 6.80
CA SER A 59 -4.94 8.26 7.01
C SER A 59 -3.62 7.64 6.56
N LEU A 60 -2.58 8.47 6.40
CA LEU A 60 -1.24 7.99 6.09
C LEU A 60 -0.67 7.07 7.18
N GLN A 61 -0.99 7.33 8.44
CA GLN A 61 -0.63 6.42 9.53
C GLN A 61 -1.25 5.03 9.34
N GLY A 62 -2.53 4.97 8.95
CA GLY A 62 -3.24 3.70 8.73
C GLY A 62 -2.72 2.85 7.57
N LEU A 63 -1.76 3.35 6.77
CA LEU A 63 -1.05 2.56 5.75
C LEU A 63 0.13 1.75 6.31
N ARG A 64 0.54 2.03 7.55
CA ARG A 64 1.69 1.40 8.20
C ARG A 64 1.29 0.25 9.14
N ASP A 65 0.05 0.27 9.63
CA ASP A 65 -0.54 -0.74 10.52
C ASP A 65 -1.04 -1.96 9.74
#